data_AF-A0A6A7LMN5-F1
#
_entry.id   AF-A0A6A7LMN5-F1
#
_cell.length_a   1.000
_cell.length_b   1.000
_cell.length_c   1.000
_cell.angle_alpha   90.00
_cell.angle_beta   90.00
_cell.angle_gamma   90.00
#
_symmetry.space_group_name_H-M   'P 1'
#
loop_
_entity.id
_entity.type
_entity.pdbx_description
1 polymer ?
#
loop_
_entity_poly.entity_id
_entity_poly.type
_entity_poly.pdbx_seq_one_letter_code
_entity_poly.pdbx_strand_id
1 'polypeptide(L)' 'MKCLSLRQPYAELLVSGKKTIELRKWNTNFRGKFLIQ' A
#
# COMPACT_ATOMS: atom_id res chain seq x y z
N MET A 1 3.60 -13.88 -0.29
CA MET A 1 2.77 -12.64 -0.28
C MET A 1 3.55 -11.53 -0.93
N LYS A 2 2.91 -10.61 -1.67
CA LYS A 2 3.59 -9.44 -2.25
C LYS A 2 3.64 -8.31 -1.22
N CYS A 3 4.68 -7.49 -1.26
CA CYS A 3 4.88 -6.38 -0.34
C CYS A 3 5.06 -5.08 -1.13
N LEU A 4 4.53 -3.99 -0.59
CA LEU A 4 4.74 -2.63 -1.10
C LEU A 4 5.39 -1.79 -0.01
N SER A 5 6.53 -1.17 -0.33
CA SER A 5 7.17 -0.23 0.58
C SER A 5 6.51 1.15 0.48
N LEU A 6 6.21 1.74 1.63
CA LEU A 6 5.53 3.02 1.76
C LEU A 6 6.30 3.91 2.73
N ARG A 7 6.49 5.18 2.36
CA ARG A 7 7.12 6.14 3.28
C ARG A 7 6.09 6.61 4.31
N GLN A 8 6.51 6.79 5.55
CA GLN A 8 5.69 7.48 6.53
C GLN A 8 5.42 8.94 6.10
N PRO A 9 4.20 9.46 6.33
CA PRO A 9 3.12 8.90 7.16
C PRO A 9 2.14 7.96 6.42
N TYR A 10 2.35 7.68 5.13
CA TYR A 10 1.34 7.00 4.30
C TYR A 10 1.12 5.54 4.66
N ALA A 11 2.17 4.85 5.13
CA ALA A 11 2.05 3.48 5.63
C ALA A 11 1.05 3.43 6.81
N GLU A 12 1.21 4.31 7.80
CA GLU A 12 0.31 4.39 8.94
C GLU A 12 -1.13 4.75 8.54
N LEU A 13 -1.30 5.66 7.59
CA LEU A 13 -2.63 6.04 7.11
C LEU A 13 -3.38 4.86 6.46
N LEU A 14 -2.66 3.98 5.74
CA LEU A 14 -3.25 2.77 5.16
C LEU A 14 -3.58 1.72 6.23
N VAL A 15 -2.66 1.45 7.16
CA VAL A 15 -2.85 0.46 8.22
C VAL A 15 -3.97 0.87 9.18
N SER A 16 -4.06 2.16 9.51
CA SER A 16 -5.13 2.72 10.36
C SER A 16 -6.47 2.92 9.64
N GLY A 17 -6.54 2.66 8.33
CA GLY A 17 -7.77 2.80 7.53
C GLY A 17 -8.18 4.23 7.18
N LYS A 18 -7.39 5.24 7.57
CA LYS A 18 -7.62 6.66 7.23
C LYS A 18 -7.40 6.97 5.75
N LYS A 19 -6.54 6.19 5.09
CA LYS A 19 -6.32 6.18 3.65
C LYS A 19 -6.70 4.80 3.14
N THR A 20 -7.60 4.73 2.16
CA THR A 20 -8.11 3.45 1.64
C THR A 20 -7.56 3.09 0.26
N ILE A 21 -6.92 4.05 -0.43
CA ILE A 21 -6.39 3.90 -1.79
C ILE A 21 -4.94 4.33 -1.82
N GLU A 22 -4.06 3.47 -2.34
CA GLU A 22 -2.65 3.79 -2.63
C GLU A 22 -2.46 4.10 -4.11
N LEU A 23 -1.78 5.21 -4.41
CA LEU A 23 -1.54 5.68 -5.78
C LEU A 23 -0.06 5.49 -6.15
N ARG A 24 0.20 5.00 -7.36
CA ARG A 24 1.55 4.81 -7.91
C ARG A 24 1.58 5.28 -9.35
N LYS A 25 2.78 5.66 -9.82
CA LYS A 25 3.02 6.05 -11.22
C LYS A 25 3.09 4.84 -12.17
N TRP A 26 3.10 3.62 -11.63
CA TRP A 26 3.22 2.37 -12.36
C TRP A 26 2.13 1.39 -11.88
N ASN A 27 1.77 0.44 -12.75
CA ASN A 27 0.70 -0.52 -12.48
C ASN A 27 1.24 -1.85 -11.92
N THR A 28 0.46 -2.49 -11.04
CA THR A 28 0.71 -3.87 -10.59
C THR A 28 -0.37 -4.80 -11.12
N ASN A 29 0.06 -5.91 -11.73
CA ASN A 29 -0.86 -6.95 -12.23
C ASN A 29 -1.36 -7.88 -11.11
N PHE A 30 -0.75 -7.84 -9.92
CA PHE A 30 -1.15 -8.69 -8.81
C PHE A 30 -2.45 -8.18 -8.16
N ARG A 31 -3.39 -9.09 -7.93
CA ARG A 31 -4.64 -8.85 -7.21
C ARG A 31 -4.70 -9.76 -5.98
N GLY A 32 -4.98 -9.18 -4.81
CA GLY A 32 -4.98 -9.90 -3.54
C GLY A 32 -4.40 -9.06 -2.41
N LYS A 33 -4.06 -9.73 -1.30
CA LYS A 33 -3.49 -9.08 -0.11
C LYS A 33 -2.03 -8.69 -0.34
N PHE A 34 -1.69 -7.47 0.05
CA PHE A 34 -0.32 -6.97 0.12
C PHE A 34 0.12 -6.81 1.59
N LEU A 35 1.40 -7.03 1.84
CA LEU A 35 2.08 -6.58 3.05
C LEU A 35 2.56 -5.13 2.84
N ILE A 36 2.62 -4.35 3.91
CA ILE A 36 3.20 -3.00 3.91
C ILE A 36 4.57 -3.07 4.59
N GLN A 37 5.58 -2.49 3.94
CA GLN A 37 6.95 -2.32 4.47
C GLN A 37 7.30 -0.85 4.62
#